data_AF-A0A6L3YZM7-F1
#
_entry.id   AF-A0A6L3YZM7-F1
#
_cell.length_a   1.000
_cell.length_b   1.000
_cell.length_c   1.000
_cell.angle_alpha   90.00
_cell.angle_beta   90.00
_cell.angle_gamma   90.00
#
_symmetry.space_group_name_H-M   'P 1'
#
loop_
_entity.id
_entity.type
_entity.pdbx_description
1 polymer ?
#
loop_
_entity_poly.entity_id
_entity_poly.type
_entity_poly.pdbx_seq_one_letter_code
_entity_poly.pdbx_strand_id
1 'polypeptide(L)'
;MVGGDLPTREETQKIAMDFLAQAAPDLLPALKVSWIEPHDEPLRVTRNGKTDNLTLTGMKVKMRNTADGRWMWVIVGADRKVMVFERDIVWITFPGHRGTEKWLHDSWLAEKGIDARAS
;
A
#
# COMPACT_ATOMS: atom_id res chain seq x y z
N MET A 1 11.62 7.67 17.09
CA MET A 1 10.39 6.86 17.06
C MET A 1 9.42 7.56 16.12
N VAL A 2 9.15 6.99 14.94
CA VAL A 2 8.02 7.44 14.11
C VAL A 2 6.95 6.38 14.35
N GLY A 3 6.03 6.62 15.27
CA GLY A 3 5.05 5.61 15.68
C GLY A 3 4.01 6.23 16.58
N GLY A 4 3.07 6.96 16.00
CA GLY A 4 1.77 7.19 16.63
C GLY A 4 0.94 5.92 16.56
N ASP A 5 -0.19 5.89 17.26
CA ASP A 5 -1.11 4.76 17.18
C ASP A 5 -1.60 4.55 15.75
N LEU A 6 -1.65 3.29 15.32
CA LEU A 6 -2.23 2.92 14.04
C LEU A 6 -3.72 3.32 14.00
N PRO A 7 -4.22 3.75 12.83
CA PRO A 7 -5.65 4.05 12.69
C PRO A 7 -6.51 2.82 13.00
N THR A 8 -7.74 3.05 13.44
CA THR A 8 -8.69 1.95 13.65
C THR A 8 -9.03 1.24 12.34
N ARG A 9 -9.70 0.09 12.39
CA ARG A 9 -10.14 -0.61 11.16
C ARG A 9 -11.08 0.27 10.34
N GLU A 10 -12.01 0.95 11.00
CA GLU A 10 -12.99 1.84 10.38
C GLU A 10 -12.31 3.07 9.76
N GLU A 11 -11.38 3.71 10.47
CA GLU A 11 -10.59 4.84 9.95
C GLU A 11 -9.74 4.41 8.76
N THR A 12 -9.06 3.27 8.88
CA THR A 12 -8.22 2.71 7.80
C THR A 12 -9.07 2.46 6.55
N GLN A 13 -10.23 1.84 6.72
CA GLN A 13 -11.14 1.58 5.61
C GLN A 13 -11.56 2.88 4.93
N LYS A 14 -11.96 3.89 5.72
CA LYS A 14 -12.35 5.19 5.18
C LYS A 14 -11.22 5.84 4.37
N ILE A 15 -10.02 5.92 4.93
CA ILE A 15 -8.85 6.52 4.26
C ILE A 15 -8.54 5.76 2.96
N ALA A 16 -8.59 4.42 2.98
CA ALA A 16 -8.36 3.62 1.78
C ALA A 16 -9.41 3.86 0.69
N MET A 17 -10.70 3.94 1.04
CA MET A 17 -11.76 4.21 0.05
C MET A 17 -11.66 5.63 -0.51
N ASP A 18 -11.40 6.62 0.34
CA ASP A 18 -11.24 8.02 -0.07
C ASP A 18 -10.04 8.17 -1.04
N PHE A 19 -8.96 7.42 -0.81
CA PHE A 19 -7.81 7.34 -1.72
C PHE A 19 -8.18 6.65 -3.04
N LEU A 20 -8.84 5.49 -2.99
CA LEU A 20 -9.23 4.76 -4.21
C LEU A 20 -10.19 5.57 -5.08
N ALA A 21 -11.10 6.33 -4.49
CA ALA A 21 -12.00 7.22 -5.25
C ALA A 21 -11.24 8.26 -6.08
N GLN A 22 -10.04 8.66 -5.64
CA GLN A 22 -9.20 9.63 -6.33
C GLN A 22 -8.22 8.96 -7.30
N ALA A 23 -7.56 7.89 -6.87
CA ALA A 23 -6.44 7.28 -7.61
C ALA A 23 -6.86 6.13 -8.54
N ALA A 24 -7.94 5.41 -8.22
CA ALA A 24 -8.39 4.23 -8.95
C ALA A 24 -9.93 4.06 -8.85
N PRO A 25 -10.72 5.06 -9.28
CA PRO A 25 -12.18 5.02 -9.16
C PRO A 25 -12.81 3.86 -9.94
N ASP A 26 -12.12 3.36 -10.97
CA ASP A 26 -12.50 2.20 -11.77
C ASP A 26 -12.62 0.90 -10.94
N LEU A 27 -11.92 0.80 -9.80
CA LEU A 27 -11.96 -0.37 -8.94
C LEU A 27 -13.16 -0.41 -8.00
N LEU A 28 -13.74 0.75 -7.66
CA LEU A 28 -14.79 0.86 -6.65
C LEU A 28 -16.05 0.03 -6.96
N PRO A 29 -16.56 -0.03 -8.20
CA PRO A 29 -17.80 -0.77 -8.50
C PRO A 29 -17.71 -2.28 -8.24
N ALA A 30 -16.50 -2.85 -8.32
CA ALA A 30 -16.27 -4.29 -8.21
C ALA A 30 -15.40 -4.65 -6.99
N LEU A 31 -15.22 -3.72 -6.05
CA LEU A 31 -14.37 -3.94 -4.87
C LEU A 31 -15.12 -4.75 -3.80
N LYS A 32 -14.45 -5.76 -3.25
CA LYS A 32 -14.86 -6.43 -2.01
C LYS A 32 -13.73 -6.43 -0.98
N VAL A 33 -13.96 -5.83 0.18
CA VAL A 33 -13.01 -5.90 1.32
C VAL A 33 -12.94 -7.35 1.83
N SER A 34 -11.72 -7.85 2.01
CA SER A 34 -11.45 -9.18 2.56
C SER A 34 -11.08 -9.12 4.04
N TRP A 35 -10.12 -8.27 4.41
CA TRP A 35 -9.70 -8.08 5.81
C TRP A 35 -8.93 -6.78 5.99
N ILE A 36 -8.85 -6.32 7.25
CA ILE A 36 -8.15 -5.10 7.66
C ILE A 36 -7.34 -5.40 8.92
N GLU A 37 -6.01 -5.41 8.82
CA GLU A 37 -5.12 -5.80 9.92
C GLU A 37 -3.79 -5.04 9.88
N PRO A 38 -3.10 -4.88 11.04
CA PRO A 38 -1.72 -4.39 11.08
C PRO A 38 -0.81 -5.27 10.23
N HIS A 39 0.13 -4.65 9.53
CA HIS A 39 1.09 -5.33 8.67
C HIS A 39 2.42 -4.60 8.69
N ASP A 40 3.50 -5.39 8.76
CA ASP A 40 4.87 -4.93 8.59
C ASP A 40 5.32 -5.28 7.17
N GLU A 41 5.56 -4.26 6.34
CA GLU A 41 6.10 -4.46 5.00
C GLU A 41 7.60 -4.11 4.98
N PRO A 42 8.49 -5.04 4.61
CA PRO A 42 9.90 -4.73 4.42
C PRO A 42 10.05 -3.89 3.15
N LEU A 43 10.45 -2.64 3.33
CA LEU A 43 10.75 -1.72 2.24
C LEU A 43 12.26 -1.56 2.11
N ARG A 44 12.78 -1.86 0.92
CA ARG A 44 14.14 -1.50 0.54
C ARG A 44 14.11 -0.08 -0.01
N VAL A 45 14.68 0.86 0.74
CA VAL A 45 14.84 2.23 0.30
C VAL A 45 16.30 2.46 -0.02
N THR A 46 16.60 3.03 -1.18
CA THR A 46 17.95 3.48 -1.49
C THR A 46 18.05 4.98 -1.20
N ARG A 47 18.89 5.36 -0.24
CA ARG A 47 19.16 6.74 0.15
C ARG A 47 20.64 7.04 -0.01
N ASN A 48 21.00 8.08 -0.76
CA ASN A 48 22.39 8.51 -0.98
C ASN A 48 23.33 7.35 -1.40
N GLY A 49 22.85 6.43 -2.25
CA GLY A 49 23.61 5.26 -2.71
C GLY A 49 23.74 4.12 -1.69
N LYS A 50 23.12 4.22 -0.50
CA LYS A 50 23.01 3.14 0.48
C LYS A 50 21.61 2.55 0.48
N THR A 51 21.50 1.24 0.42
CA THR A 51 20.23 0.52 0.57
C THR A 51 19.98 0.27 2.04
N ASP A 52 18.97 0.94 2.60
CA ASP A 52 18.48 0.70 3.94
C ASP A 52 17.25 -0.21 3.88
N ASN A 53 17.23 -1.26 4.72
CA ASN A 53 16.04 -2.07 4.94
C ASN A 53 15.20 -1.38 6.03
N LEU A 54 14.07 -0.80 5.66
CA LEU A 54 13.11 -0.22 6.59
C LEU A 54 11.92 -1.17 6.72
N THR A 55 11.46 -1.40 7.96
CA THR A 55 10.15 -2.04 8.18
C THR A 55 9.09 -0.95 8.26
N LEU A 56 8.13 -1.01 7.35
CA LEU A 56 7.00 -0.09 7.30
C LEU A 56 5.81 -0.73 8.01
N THR A 57 5.50 -0.25 9.21
CA THR A 57 4.33 -0.71 9.98
C THR A 57 3.11 0.15 9.62
N GLY A 58 2.03 -0.49 9.19
CA GLY A 58 0.77 0.18 8.84
C GLY A 58 -0.45 -0.74 8.92
N MET A 59 -1.62 -0.17 8.73
CA MET A 59 -2.89 -0.92 8.63
C MET A 59 -3.17 -1.26 7.17
N LYS A 60 -3.24 -2.55 6.86
CA LYS A 60 -3.46 -3.06 5.51
C LYS A 60 -4.92 -3.40 5.29
N VAL A 61 -5.52 -2.79 4.27
CA VAL A 61 -6.82 -3.16 3.72
C VAL A 61 -6.58 -4.07 2.53
N LYS A 62 -6.94 -5.35 2.64
CA LYS A 62 -6.87 -6.28 1.50
C LYS A 62 -8.24 -6.42 0.86
N MET A 63 -8.30 -6.26 -0.45
CA MET A 63 -9.52 -6.31 -1.22
C MET A 63 -9.36 -7.19 -2.45
N ARG A 64 -10.49 -7.72 -2.93
CA ARG A 64 -10.57 -8.49 -4.16
C ARG A 64 -11.46 -7.76 -5.16
N ASN A 65 -10.98 -7.63 -6.39
CA ASN A 65 -11.80 -7.22 -7.51
C ASN A 65 -12.71 -8.40 -7.88
N THR A 66 -14.02 -8.21 -7.81
CA THR A 66 -15.00 -9.25 -8.14
C THR A 66 -15.22 -9.39 -9.65
N ALA A 67 -14.81 -8.41 -10.45
CA ALA A 67 -14.95 -8.44 -11.90
C ALA A 67 -13.94 -9.41 -12.56
N ASP A 68 -12.70 -9.42 -12.08
CA ASP A 68 -11.61 -10.22 -12.66
C ASP A 68 -10.93 -11.18 -11.65
N GLY A 69 -11.34 -11.13 -10.38
CA GLY A 69 -10.82 -11.97 -9.31
C GLY A 69 -9.45 -11.56 -8.76
N ARG A 70 -8.83 -10.49 -9.27
CA ARG A 70 -7.50 -10.02 -8.87
C ARG A 70 -7.51 -9.37 -7.49
N TRP A 71 -6.35 -9.39 -6.84
CA TRP A 71 -6.18 -8.78 -5.53
C TRP A 71 -5.67 -7.34 -5.63
N MET A 72 -6.03 -6.56 -4.63
CA MET A 72 -5.51 -5.21 -4.41
C MET A 72 -5.36 -4.98 -2.90
N TRP A 73 -4.45 -4.09 -2.51
CA TRP A 73 -4.36 -3.64 -1.12
C TRP A 73 -3.90 -2.20 -1.00
N VAL A 74 -4.32 -1.57 0.10
CA VAL A 74 -3.85 -0.26 0.54
C VAL A 74 -3.24 -0.42 1.93
N ILE A 75 -2.10 0.21 2.20
CA ILE A 75 -1.50 0.28 3.54
C ILE A 75 -1.54 1.74 4.01
N VAL A 76 -2.15 1.97 5.17
CA VAL A 76 -2.28 3.29 5.81
C VAL A 76 -1.34 3.37 7.01
N GLY A 77 -0.58 4.46 7.11
CA GLY A 77 0.37 4.71 8.19
C GLY A 77 -0.29 5.24 9.47
N ALA A 78 0.49 5.26 10.55
CA ALA A 78 0.09 5.92 11.81
C ALA A 78 -0.20 7.43 11.65
N ASP A 79 0.39 8.05 10.63
CA ASP A 79 0.13 9.43 10.22
C ASP A 79 -1.17 9.61 9.43
N ARG A 80 -1.98 8.54 9.29
CA ARG A 80 -3.24 8.49 8.55
C ARG A 80 -3.07 8.79 7.04
N LYS A 81 -1.88 8.55 6.50
CA LYS A 81 -1.59 8.68 5.07
C LYS A 81 -1.48 7.31 4.41
N VAL A 82 -1.89 7.22 3.15
CA VAL A 82 -1.64 6.03 2.33
C VAL A 82 -0.16 5.95 2.01
N MET A 83 0.46 4.83 2.36
CA MET A 83 1.89 4.58 2.13
C MET A 83 2.12 3.67 0.93
N VAL A 84 1.26 2.65 0.76
CA VAL A 84 1.38 1.66 -0.31
C VAL A 84 0.01 1.42 -0.92
N PHE A 85 -0.05 1.39 -2.25
CA PHE A 85 -1.19 0.89 -2.98
C PHE A 85 -0.72 -0.13 -4.03
N GLU A 86 -1.35 -1.28 -4.07
CA GLU A 86 -1.12 -2.27 -5.12
C GLU A 86 -2.44 -2.78 -5.66
N ARG A 87 -2.50 -3.02 -6.97
CA ARG A 87 -3.67 -3.55 -7.70
C ARG A 87 -3.24 -4.58 -8.73
N ASP A 88 -4.23 -5.26 -9.31
CA ASP A 88 -4.06 -6.26 -10.37
C ASP A 88 -3.21 -7.49 -9.97
N ILE A 89 -3.18 -7.80 -8.68
CA ILE A 89 -2.33 -8.86 -8.12
C ILE A 89 -2.91 -10.23 -8.42
N VAL A 90 -2.15 -11.01 -9.18
CA VAL A 90 -2.42 -12.43 -9.47
C VAL A 90 -1.48 -13.28 -8.61
N TRP A 91 -2.03 -14.28 -7.93
CA TRP A 91 -1.21 -15.33 -7.29
C TRP A 91 -0.94 -16.42 -8.32
N ILE A 92 0.28 -16.47 -8.86
CA ILE A 92 0.68 -17.59 -9.72
C ILE A 92 1.15 -18.73 -8.81
N THR A 93 0.36 -19.80 -8.74
CA THR A 93 0.78 -21.06 -8.13
C THR A 93 1.87 -21.67 -9.02
N PHE A 94 3.13 -21.55 -8.58
CA PHE A 94 4.37 -22.17 -9.08
C PHE A 94 5.03 -21.59 -10.38
N PRO A 95 6.30 -21.12 -10.33
CA PRO A 95 7.13 -20.74 -9.19
C PRO A 95 6.73 -19.32 -8.73
N GLY A 96 6.28 -19.23 -7.48
CA GLY A 96 5.56 -18.07 -6.93
C GLY A 96 6.37 -16.79 -6.90
N HIS A 97 6.20 -15.95 -7.92
CA HIS A 97 6.66 -14.58 -7.92
C HIS A 97 5.51 -13.62 -8.22
N ARG A 98 5.50 -12.53 -7.45
CA ARG A 98 4.53 -11.44 -7.52
C ARG A 98 4.76 -10.66 -8.82
N GLY A 99 3.77 -10.64 -9.71
CA GLY A 99 3.87 -10.06 -11.05
C GLY A 99 3.44 -8.60 -11.19
N THR A 100 3.16 -7.88 -10.10
CA THR A 100 2.57 -6.53 -10.16
C THR A 100 3.54 -5.41 -9.83
N GLU A 101 3.33 -4.28 -10.50
CA GLU A 101 4.00 -3.01 -10.24
C GLU A 101 3.74 -2.54 -8.79
N LYS A 102 4.83 -2.17 -8.09
CA LYS A 102 4.76 -1.49 -6.79
C LYS A 102 4.49 -0.01 -7.04
N TRP A 103 3.30 0.46 -6.72
CA TRP A 103 3.00 1.88 -6.70
C TRP A 103 3.20 2.38 -5.26
N LEU A 104 4.42 2.84 -4.95
CA LEU A 104 4.69 3.56 -3.72
C LEU A 104 4.21 5.00 -3.90
N HIS A 105 3.46 5.56 -2.94
CA HIS A 105 3.00 6.93 -3.07
C HIS A 105 4.18 7.90 -2.83
N ASP A 106 4.64 8.56 -3.89
CA ASP A 106 5.80 9.47 -3.90
C ASP A 106 5.75 10.57 -2.83
N SER A 107 4.57 10.96 -2.35
CA SER A 107 4.46 12.00 -1.30
C SER A 107 4.96 11.52 0.08
N TRP A 108 4.90 10.22 0.38
CA TRP A 108 5.50 9.67 1.60
C TRP A 108 7.03 9.66 1.51
N LEU A 109 7.56 9.34 0.32
CA LEU A 109 8.99 9.44 0.02
C LEU A 109 9.45 10.90 0.14
N ALA A 110 8.73 11.84 -0.50
CA ALA A 110 9.06 13.26 -0.51
C ALA A 110 9.04 13.91 0.89
N GLU A 111 8.05 13.60 1.73
CA GLU A 111 7.98 14.13 3.11
C GLU A 111 9.08 13.59 4.04
N LYS A 112 9.70 12.45 3.70
CA LYS A 112 10.87 11.91 4.41
C LYS A 112 12.20 12.28 3.75
N GLY A 113 12.20 13.14 2.73
CA GLY A 113 13.39 13.54 1.98
C GLY A 113 13.97 12.41 1.12
N ILE A 114 13.10 11.50 0.67
CA ILE A 114 13.44 10.45 -0.28
C ILE A 114 12.97 10.96 -1.64
N ASP A 115 13.94 11.44 -2.43
CA ASP A 115 13.69 11.94 -3.77
C ASP A 115 13.46 10.74 -4.70
N ALA A 116 12.25 10.61 -5.25
CA ALA A 116 11.97 9.72 -6.37
C ALA A 116 12.39 10.42 -7.68
N ARG A 117 13.68 10.74 -7.79
CA ARG A 117 14.41 11.21 -8.99
C ARG A 117 15.89 11.33 -8.58
N ALA A 118 16.90 10.97 -9.37
CA ALA A 118 16.95 10.73 -10.80
C ALA A 118 18.19 9.89 -11.12
N SER A 119 18.11 9.06 -12.16
CA SER A 119 19.09 8.92 -13.24
C SER A 119 18.45 8.12 -14.37
#